data_AF-A0A6M0FMU0-F1
#
_entry.id   AF-A0A6M0FMU0-F1
#
_cell.length_a   1.000
_cell.length_b   1.000
_cell.length_c   1.000
_cell.angle_alpha   90.00
_cell.angle_beta   90.00
_cell.angle_gamma   90.00
#
_symmetry.space_group_name_H-M   'P 1'
#
loop_
_entity.id
_entity.type
_entity.pdbx_description
1 polymer ?
#
loop_
_entity_poly.entity_id
_entity_poly.type
_entity_poly.pdbx_seq_one_letter_code
_entity_poly.pdbx_strand_id
1 'polypeptide(L)' 'MRYPNGKKVQLGDRITERNAELYLKYECDKAAEVVLRLVQVPLNQNQFDALVSFCYVRLVGHQTKRNWV' A
#
# COMPACT_ATOMS: atom_id res chain seq x y z
N MET A 1 6.23 7.84 -0.46
CA MET A 1 6.39 6.43 -0.89
C MET A 1 7.86 6.04 -0.80
N ARG A 2 8.17 4.87 -0.23
CA ARG A 2 9.51 4.29 -0.23
C ARG A 2 9.44 2.95 -0.93
N TYR A 3 10.48 2.58 -1.64
CA TYR A 3 10.63 1.22 -2.13
C TYR A 3 10.74 0.23 -0.96
N PRO A 4 10.50 -1.08 -1.18
CA PRO A 4 10.69 -2.11 -0.17
C PRO A 4 12.12 -2.15 0.41
N ASN A 5 13.11 -1.67 -0.37
CA ASN A 5 14.49 -1.52 0.07
C ASN A 5 14.77 -0.29 0.96
N GLY A 6 13.72 0.47 1.33
CA GLY A 6 13.81 1.64 2.20
C GLY A 6 14.21 2.96 1.50
N LYS A 7 14.65 2.92 0.24
CA LYS A 7 14.95 4.13 -0.55
C LYS A 7 13.67 4.93 -0.81
N LYS A 8 13.76 6.25 -0.66
CA LYS A 8 12.68 7.15 -1.09
C LYS A 8 12.63 7.18 -2.62
N VAL A 9 11.42 7.16 -3.18
CA VAL A 9 11.18 7.39 -4.60
C VAL A 9 11.61 8.82 -4.95
N GLN A 10 12.35 8.98 -6.03
CA GLN A 10 12.85 10.29 -6.49
C GLN A 10 12.31 10.61 -7.89
N LEU A 11 12.26 11.91 -8.21
CA LEU A 11 11.89 12.36 -9.53
C LEU A 11 12.93 11.88 -10.55
N GLY A 12 12.50 11.21 -11.61
CA GLY A 12 13.39 10.63 -12.62
C GLY A 12 13.71 9.15 -12.41
N ASP A 13 13.28 8.55 -11.30
CA ASP A 13 13.35 7.09 -11.12
C ASP A 13 12.55 6.38 -12.21
N ARG A 14 13.15 5.34 -12.80
CA ARG A 14 12.48 4.43 -13.74
C ARG A 14 12.43 3.04 -13.13
N ILE A 15 11.25 2.44 -13.17
CA ILE A 15 11.02 1.07 -12.74
C ILE A 15 10.51 0.24 -13.91
N THR A 16 10.76 -1.06 -13.88
CA THR A 16 10.13 -2.01 -14.80
C THR A 16 8.72 -2.31 -14.33
N GLU A 17 7.85 -2.77 -15.24
CA GLU A 17 6.49 -3.19 -14.91
C GLU A 17 6.47 -4.26 -13.82
N ARG A 18 7.32 -5.29 -13.96
CA ARG A 18 7.50 -6.33 -12.93
C ARG A 18 7.85 -5.75 -11.55
N ASN A 19 8.72 -4.74 -11.49
CA ASN A 19 9.06 -4.09 -10.23
C ASN A 19 7.87 -3.29 -9.68
N ALA A 20 7.11 -2.63 -10.55
CA ALA A 20 5.89 -1.92 -10.17
C ALA A 20 4.85 -2.86 -9.55
N GLU A 21 4.62 -4.04 -10.15
CA GLU A 21 3.74 -5.08 -9.61
C GLU A 21 4.21 -5.59 -8.25
N LEU A 22 5.51 -5.84 -8.09
CA LEU A 22 6.08 -6.25 -6.80
C LEU A 22 5.90 -5.18 -5.71
N TYR A 23 6.06 -3.91 -6.06
CA TYR A 23 5.88 -2.80 -5.12
C TYR A 23 4.41 -2.61 -4.76
N LEU A 24 3.51 -2.73 -5.75
CA LEU A 24 2.07 -2.69 -5.52
C LEU A 24 1.64 -3.82 -4.59
N LYS A 25 2.06 -5.06 -4.89
CA LYS A 25 1.78 -6.22 -4.05
C LYS A 25 2.28 -6.03 -2.62
N TYR A 26 3.51 -5.56 -2.44
CA TYR A 26 4.08 -5.31 -1.12
C TYR A 26 3.27 -4.31 -0.29
N GLU A 27 2.76 -3.24 -0.91
CA GLU A 27 1.90 -2.28 -0.21
C GLU A 27 0.49 -2.82 0.04
N CYS A 28 -0.07 -3.60 -0.88
CA CYS A 28 -1.33 -4.31 -0.68
C CYS A 28 -1.25 -5.32 0.47
N ASP A 29 -0.15 -6.07 0.60
CA ASP A 29 0.05 -7.04 1.67
C ASP A 29 0.06 -6.36 3.05
N LYS A 30 0.66 -5.17 3.18
CA LYS A 30 0.59 -4.38 4.42
C LYS A 30 -0.83 -3.93 4.74
N ALA A 31 -1.58 -3.47 3.72
CA ALA A 31 -2.97 -3.08 3.91
C ALA A 31 -3.83 -4.28 4.32
N ALA A 32 -3.62 -5.44 3.68
CA ALA A 32 -4.25 -6.71 4.02
C ALA A 32 -3.98 -7.13 5.47
N GLU A 33 -2.74 -7.04 5.95
CA GLU A 33 -2.40 -7.34 7.34
C GLU A 33 -3.15 -6.43 8.33
N VAL A 34 -3.27 -5.14 8.00
CA VAL A 34 -4.04 -4.18 8.82
C VAL A 34 -5.53 -4.53 8.82
N VAL A 35 -6.11 -4.86 7.67
CA VAL A 35 -7.52 -5.27 7.57
C VAL A 35 -7.77 -6.55 8.37
N LEU A 36 -6.93 -7.57 8.23
CA LEU A 36 -7.03 -8.82 8.98
C LEU A 36 -6.92 -8.62 10.50
N ARG A 37 -6.06 -7.69 10.95
CA ARG A 37 -5.89 -7.40 12.37
C ARG A 37 -7.05 -6.61 12.97
N LEU A 38 -7.64 -5.69 12.21
CA LEU A 38 -8.65 -4.76 12.73
C LEU A 38 -10.08 -5.27 12.52
N VAL A 39 -10.32 -6.07 11.49
CA VAL A 39 -11.66 -6.57 11.15
C VAL A 39 -11.80 -8.00 11.64
N GLN A 40 -12.51 -8.16 12.77
CA GLN A 40 -12.74 -9.46 13.42
C GLN A 40 -14.08 -10.11 13.02
N VAL A 41 -14.80 -9.52 12.07
CA VAL A 41 -16.06 -10.08 11.56
C VAL A 41 -15.79 -10.91 10.29
N PRO A 42 -16.60 -11.94 10.00
CA PRO A 42 -16.46 -12.71 8.76
C PRO A 42 -16.63 -11.79 7.54
N LEU A 43 -15.68 -11.85 6.61
CA LEU A 43 -15.73 -11.16 5.33
C LEU A 43 -15.67 -12.18 4.20
N ASN A 44 -16.42 -11.93 3.13
CA ASN A 44 -16.15 -12.62 1.87
C ASN A 44 -14.99 -11.92 1.10
N GLN A 45 -14.46 -12.59 0.08
CA GLN A 45 -13.30 -12.09 -0.67
C GLN A 45 -13.51 -10.69 -1.23
N ASN A 46 -14.69 -10.39 -1.79
CA ASN A 46 -15.00 -9.08 -2.37
C ASN A 46 -15.00 -7.96 -1.31
N GLN A 47 -15.53 -8.24 -0.12
CA GLN A 47 -15.54 -7.29 0.99
C GLN A 47 -14.13 -7.03 1.52
N PHE A 48 -13.32 -8.08 1.60
CA PHE A 48 -11.92 -7.97 1.97
C PHE A 48 -11.14 -7.12 0.96
N ASP A 49 -11.26 -7.43 -0.33
CA ASP A 49 -10.56 -6.72 -1.41
C ASP A 49 -10.94 -5.23 -1.45
N ALA A 50 -12.22 -4.90 -1.21
CA ALA A 50 -12.68 -3.53 -1.12
C ALA A 50 -12.05 -2.76 0.06
N LEU A 51 -11.91 -3.40 1.22
CA LEU A 51 -11.27 -2.80 2.39
C LEU A 51 -9.76 -2.61 2.17
N VAL A 52 -9.09 -3.58 1.55
CA VAL A 52 -7.66 -3.47 1.18
C VAL A 52 -7.45 -2.30 0.21
N SER A 53 -8.28 -2.17 -0.81
CA SER A 53 -8.25 -1.04 -1.76
C SER A 53 -8.45 0.31 -1.07
N PHE A 54 -9.41 0.41 -0.16
CA PHE A 54 -9.64 1.61 0.63
C PHE A 54 -8.44 1.95 1.54
N CYS A 55 -7.88 0.96 2.23
CA CYS A 55 -6.72 1.12 3.10
C CYS A 55 -5.49 1.58 2.32
N TYR A 56 -5.25 1.05 1.12
CA TYR A 56 -4.15 1.46 0.26
C TYR A 56 -4.18 2.96 -0.08
N VAL A 57 -5.34 3.47 -0.53
CA VAL A 57 -5.52 4.91 -0.85
C VAL A 57 -5.20 5.79 0.36
N ARG A 58 -5.62 5.39 1.55
CA ARG A 58 -5.42 6.17 2.78
C ARG A 58 -3.98 6.11 3.29
N LEU A 59 -3.31 4.97 3.14
CA LEU A 59 -1.89 4.79 3.50
C LEU A 59 -0.98 5.66 2.61
N VAL A 60 -1.22 5.69 1.31
CA VAL A 60 -0.45 6.51 0.36
C VAL A 60 -0.71 8.02 0.59
N GLY A 61 -1.97 8.40 0.84
CA GLY A 61 -2.34 9.79 1.12
C GLY A 61 -1.75 10.35 2.43
N HIS A 62 -1.76 9.58 3.51
CA HIS A 62 -1.27 10.03 4.82
C HIS A 62 0.27 10.15 4.88
N GLN A 63 1.02 9.26 4.20
CA GLN A 63 2.48 9.34 4.18
C GLN A 63 3.03 10.54 3.39
N THR A 64 2.23 11.13 2.50
CA THR A 64 2.66 12.28 1.69
C THR A 64 2.63 13.60 2.47
N LYS A 65 1.76 13.74 3.49
CA LYS A 65 1.63 14.99 4.27
C LYS A 65 2.67 15.21 5.37
N ARG A 66 3.48 14.21 5.73
CA ARG A 66 4.50 14.32 6.80
C ARG A 66 5.86 14.87 6.36
N ASN A 67 6.04 15.23 5.08
CA ASN A 67 7.34 15.69 4.52
C ASN A 67 7.24 16.99 3.69
N TRP A 68 6.22 17.82 3.92
CA TRP A 68 6.10 19.15 3.30
C TRP A 68 5.96 20.26 4.36
N VAL A 69 6.88 20.24 5.32
CA VAL A 69 7.22 21.38 6.19
C VAL A 69 8.71 21.37 6.43
#